data_AF-A0A7S2Q0V6-F1
#
_entry.id   AF-A0A7S2Q0V6-F1
#
_cell.length_a   1.000
_cell.length_b   1.000
_cell.length_c   1.000
_cell.angle_alpha   90.00
_cell.angle_beta   90.00
_cell.angle_gamma   90.00
#
_symmetry.space_group_name_H-M   'P 1'
#
loop_
_entity.id
_entity.type
_entity.pdbx_description
1 polymer ?
#
loop_
_entity_poly.entity_id
_entity_poly.type
_entity_poly.pdbx_seq_one_letter_code
_entity_poly.pdbx_strand_id
1 'polypeptide(L)'
;EIALHVALAQKRNVIFDSTLKNEDWARGLIRKIKDSRQLYRIAIVYVKTPLAVCRRRCITREQQTQRHVPDGFLEDAFRRCGSSVVALEAQVDLVMIVSTEKEGVEPYVFQSKLSVLEHFLDAMPSMTAPEGVVAQRSSKGAARRCCVCLQNVCNRILIPC
;
A
#
# COMPACT_ATOMS: atom_id res chain seq x y z
N GLU A 1 -11.09 10.18 -2.69
CA GLU A 1 -10.21 10.70 -1.61
C GLU A 1 -10.89 10.82 -0.24
N ILE A 2 -12.18 11.20 -0.11
CA ILE A 2 -12.88 11.42 1.18
C ILE A 2 -12.60 10.37 2.26
N ALA A 3 -12.75 9.07 1.97
CA ALA A 3 -12.54 8.00 2.95
C ALA A 3 -11.12 7.95 3.52
N LEU A 4 -10.10 8.29 2.72
CA LEU A 4 -8.72 8.44 3.18
C LEU A 4 -8.61 9.61 4.16
N HIS A 5 -9.15 10.78 3.83
CA HIS A 5 -9.12 11.95 4.72
C HIS A 5 -9.81 11.68 6.06
N VAL A 6 -10.95 10.98 6.07
CA VAL A 6 -11.62 10.57 7.32
C VAL A 6 -10.77 9.60 8.13
N ALA A 7 -10.14 8.61 7.51
CA ALA A 7 -9.28 7.65 8.19
C ALA A 7 -8.00 8.30 8.76
N LEU A 8 -7.39 9.24 8.03
CA LEU A 8 -6.24 10.03 8.49
C LEU A 8 -6.63 10.94 9.67
N ALA A 9 -7.74 11.69 9.56
CA ALA A 9 -8.25 12.54 10.63
C ALA A 9 -8.53 11.74 11.92
N GLN A 10 -9.03 10.51 11.80
CA GLN A 10 -9.26 9.58 12.92
C GLN A 10 -8.01 8.84 13.42
N LYS A 11 -6.82 9.11 12.86
CA LYS A 11 -5.55 8.43 13.20
C LYS A 11 -5.66 6.91 13.09
N ARG A 12 -6.16 6.43 11.94
CA ARG A 12 -6.18 5.00 11.57
C ARG A 12 -5.00 4.65 10.66
N ASN A 13 -4.62 3.37 10.67
CA ASN A 13 -3.82 2.79 9.60
C ASN A 13 -4.68 2.66 8.33
N VAL A 14 -4.07 2.83 7.16
CA VAL A 14 -4.78 2.79 5.87
C VAL A 14 -3.99 1.99 4.84
N ILE A 15 -4.66 1.07 4.16
CA ILE A 15 -4.17 0.50 2.90
C ILE A 15 -4.82 1.30 1.77
N PHE A 16 -4.01 1.91 0.92
CA PHE A 16 -4.46 2.65 -0.25
C PHE A 16 -4.08 1.90 -1.52
N ASP A 17 -5.09 1.41 -2.22
CA ASP A 17 -4.98 0.66 -3.47
C ASP A 17 -4.80 1.63 -4.65
N SER A 18 -3.69 1.52 -5.38
CA SER A 18 -3.44 2.30 -6.61
C SER A 18 -2.33 1.70 -7.46
N THR A 19 -2.50 1.73 -8.79
CA THR A 19 -1.46 1.35 -9.77
C THR A 19 -0.12 2.10 -9.62
N LEU A 20 -0.09 3.20 -8.85
CA LEU A 20 1.07 4.08 -8.62
C LEU A 20 1.71 4.67 -9.90
N LYS A 21 1.10 4.48 -11.09
CA LYS A 21 1.69 4.87 -12.39
C LYS A 21 1.78 6.38 -12.65
N ASN A 22 1.10 7.18 -11.83
CA ASN A 22 1.16 8.64 -11.86
C ASN A 22 1.98 9.11 -10.65
N GLU A 23 3.27 9.35 -10.91
CA GLU A 23 4.24 9.77 -9.92
C GLU A 23 3.86 11.12 -9.29
N ASP A 24 3.51 12.13 -10.07
CA ASP A 24 3.20 13.48 -9.58
C ASP A 24 2.00 13.49 -8.62
N TRP A 25 0.95 12.74 -8.96
CA TRP A 25 -0.21 12.58 -8.09
C TRP A 25 0.18 11.87 -6.77
N ALA A 26 0.99 10.80 -6.85
CA ALA A 26 1.43 10.07 -5.67
C ALA A 26 2.39 10.88 -4.79
N ARG A 27 3.31 11.63 -5.41
CA ARG A 27 4.22 12.61 -4.80
C ARG A 27 3.43 13.71 -4.06
N GLY A 28 2.37 14.22 -4.70
CA GLY A 28 1.42 15.16 -4.10
C GLY A 28 0.65 14.57 -2.91
N LEU A 29 0.24 13.30 -2.99
CA LEU A 29 -0.44 12.62 -1.87
C LEU A 29 0.51 12.36 -0.69
N ILE A 30 1.72 11.87 -0.95
CA ILE A 30 2.76 11.64 0.07
C ILE A 30 3.07 12.94 0.82
N ARG A 31 3.22 14.06 0.09
CA ARG A 31 3.40 15.39 0.68
C ARG A 31 2.20 15.79 1.54
N LYS A 32 0.96 15.73 1.03
CA LYS A 32 -0.26 16.02 1.80
C LYS A 32 -0.38 15.21 3.11
N ILE A 33 0.08 13.96 3.11
CA ILE A 33 0.08 13.10 4.31
C ILE A 33 1.15 13.58 5.31
N LYS A 34 2.38 13.86 4.85
CA LYS A 34 3.47 14.34 5.73
C LYS A 34 3.22 15.76 6.29
N ASP A 35 2.57 16.63 5.52
CA ASP A 35 2.22 18.00 5.93
C ASP A 35 1.08 18.06 6.96
N SER A 36 0.34 16.97 7.19
CA SER A 36 -0.90 16.91 7.99
C SER A 36 -0.74 17.19 9.50
N ARG A 37 0.48 17.48 9.98
CA ARG A 37 0.90 17.52 11.40
C ARG A 37 0.72 16.20 12.16
N GLN A 38 0.34 15.11 11.48
CA GLN A 38 0.20 13.79 12.07
C GLN A 38 1.41 12.92 11.70
N LEU A 39 1.99 12.23 12.70
CA LEU A 39 3.19 11.40 12.51
C LEU A 39 2.84 10.06 11.85
N TYR A 40 2.54 10.13 10.55
CA TYR A 40 2.35 8.99 9.67
C TYR A 40 3.68 8.47 9.14
N ARG A 41 3.83 7.14 9.14
CA ARG A 41 4.83 6.44 8.31
C ARG A 41 4.15 5.95 7.04
N ILE A 42 4.85 6.06 5.92
CA ILE A 42 4.36 5.67 4.60
C ILE A 42 5.21 4.52 4.08
N ALA A 43 4.57 3.44 3.64
CA ALA A 43 5.20 2.31 2.97
C ALA A 43 4.67 2.15 1.54
N ILE A 44 5.56 1.87 0.59
CA ILE A 44 5.17 1.41 -0.76
C ILE A 44 5.36 -0.10 -0.83
N VAL A 45 4.30 -0.82 -1.20
CA VAL A 45 4.33 -2.26 -1.45
C VAL A 45 4.17 -2.50 -2.94
N TYR A 46 5.29 -2.77 -3.60
CA TYR A 46 5.35 -2.97 -5.05
C TYR A 46 5.31 -4.46 -5.39
N VAL A 47 4.23 -4.92 -6.02
CA VAL A 47 4.03 -6.33 -6.37
C VAL A 47 4.53 -6.59 -7.81
N LYS A 48 5.80 -6.99 -7.93
CA LYS A 48 6.43 -7.35 -9.20
C LYS A 48 5.78 -8.62 -9.77
N THR A 49 5.13 -8.48 -10.91
CA THR A 49 4.33 -9.53 -11.57
C THR A 49 4.62 -9.48 -13.07
N PRO A 50 4.84 -10.60 -13.78
CA PRO A 50 5.06 -10.57 -15.23
C PRO A 50 3.84 -10.03 -15.98
N LEU A 51 4.06 -9.18 -16.99
CA LEU A 51 2.97 -8.55 -17.76
C LEU A 51 1.96 -9.56 -18.35
N ALA A 52 2.42 -10.72 -18.82
CA ALA A 52 1.54 -11.78 -19.31
C ALA A 52 0.59 -12.33 -18.23
N VAL A 53 1.06 -12.46 -16.99
CA VAL A 53 0.24 -12.85 -15.83
C VAL A 53 -0.78 -11.75 -15.50
N CYS A 54 -0.38 -10.47 -15.57
CA CYS A 54 -1.28 -9.34 -15.41
C CYS A 54 -2.37 -9.32 -16.49
N ARG A 55 -2.02 -9.45 -17.78
CA ARG A 55 -2.96 -9.50 -18.90
C ARG A 55 -3.98 -10.63 -18.74
N ARG A 56 -3.51 -11.85 -18.41
CA ARG A 56 -4.39 -12.99 -18.13
C ARG A 56 -5.33 -12.72 -16.94
N ARG A 57 -4.83 -12.14 -15.84
CA ARG A 57 -5.66 -11.75 -14.68
C ARG A 57 -6.68 -10.66 -15.04
N CYS A 58 -6.36 -9.72 -15.92
CA CYS A 58 -7.33 -8.76 -16.47
C CYS A 58 -8.44 -9.45 -17.28
N ILE A 59 -8.09 -10.37 -18.19
CA ILE A 59 -9.06 -11.13 -19.01
C ILE A 59 -10.00 -11.96 -18.13
N THR A 60 -9.47 -12.71 -17.16
CA THR A 60 -10.31 -13.50 -16.23
C THR A 60 -11.24 -12.61 -15.41
N ARG A 61 -10.75 -11.47 -14.92
CA ARG A 61 -11.57 -10.51 -14.16
C ARG A 61 -12.62 -9.82 -15.05
N GLU A 62 -12.33 -9.59 -16.32
CA GLU A 62 -13.28 -9.07 -17.30
C GLU A 62 -14.41 -10.07 -17.55
N GLN A 63 -14.10 -11.35 -17.81
CA GLN A 63 -15.09 -12.42 -17.94
C GLN A 63 -16.02 -12.49 -16.70
N GLN A 64 -15.44 -12.41 -15.49
CA GLN A 64 -16.18 -12.49 -14.22
C GLN A 64 -16.99 -11.24 -13.87
N THR A 65 -16.53 -10.04 -14.24
CA THR A 65 -17.09 -8.76 -13.73
C THR A 65 -17.62 -7.81 -14.81
N GLN A 66 -17.47 -8.17 -16.09
CA GLN A 66 -17.81 -7.36 -17.27
C GLN A 66 -17.13 -5.97 -17.28
N ARG A 67 -15.92 -5.89 -16.71
CA ARG A 67 -15.12 -4.65 -16.59
C ARG A 67 -13.78 -4.78 -17.31
N HIS A 68 -13.81 -4.56 -18.62
CA HIS A 68 -12.65 -4.50 -19.49
C HIS A 68 -11.54 -3.57 -18.98
N VAL A 69 -10.29 -3.87 -19.32
CA VAL A 69 -9.12 -2.99 -19.12
C VAL A 69 -8.35 -2.93 -20.43
N PRO A 70 -8.29 -1.77 -21.11
CA PRO A 70 -7.56 -1.64 -22.37
C PRO A 70 -6.09 -2.02 -22.22
N ASP A 71 -5.57 -2.83 -23.15
CA ASP A 71 -4.18 -3.30 -23.10
C ASP A 71 -3.16 -2.16 -23.01
N GLY A 72 -3.34 -1.09 -23.79
CA GLY A 72 -2.47 0.09 -23.71
C GLY A 72 -2.49 0.80 -22.35
N PHE A 73 -3.58 0.70 -21.58
CA PHE A 73 -3.61 1.20 -20.19
C PHE A 73 -2.79 0.30 -19.26
N LEU A 74 -2.87 -1.03 -19.45
CA LEU A 74 -2.16 -2.03 -18.66
C LEU A 74 -0.64 -1.99 -18.92
N GLU A 75 -0.23 -1.90 -20.19
CA GLU A 75 1.18 -1.78 -20.58
C GLU A 75 1.80 -0.47 -20.07
N ASP A 76 1.07 0.65 -20.18
CA ASP A 76 1.48 1.93 -19.60
C ASP A 76 1.60 1.86 -18.07
N ALA A 77 0.66 1.20 -17.38
CA ALA A 77 0.69 1.00 -15.94
C ALA A 77 1.88 0.14 -15.49
N PHE A 78 2.10 -0.99 -16.17
CA PHE A 78 3.21 -1.90 -15.91
C PHE A 78 4.56 -1.20 -16.05
N ARG A 79 4.77 -0.50 -17.17
CA ARG A 79 5.98 0.28 -17.47
C ARG A 79 6.23 1.39 -16.43
N ARG A 80 5.22 2.23 -16.17
CA ARG A 80 5.38 3.45 -15.35
C ARG A 80 5.43 3.19 -13.85
N CYS A 81 4.78 2.14 -13.34
CA CYS A 81 4.84 1.87 -11.91
C CYS A 81 6.27 1.61 -11.44
N GLY A 82 7.08 0.88 -12.21
CA GLY A 82 8.48 0.60 -11.84
C GLY A 82 9.31 1.88 -11.64
N SER A 83 9.23 2.82 -12.58
CA SER A 83 9.89 4.12 -12.45
C SER A 83 9.31 4.97 -11.31
N SER A 84 7.98 4.97 -11.13
CA SER A 84 7.33 5.71 -10.04
C SER A 84 7.72 5.19 -8.66
N VAL A 85 7.92 3.88 -8.46
CA VAL A 85 8.40 3.33 -7.18
C VAL A 85 9.79 3.88 -6.85
N VAL A 86 10.72 3.84 -7.81
CA VAL A 86 12.10 4.35 -7.63
C VAL A 86 12.09 5.87 -7.36
N ALA A 87 11.32 6.64 -8.13
CA ALA A 87 11.24 8.10 -7.96
C ALA A 87 10.53 8.55 -6.66
N LEU A 88 9.81 7.65 -5.99
CA LEU A 88 9.13 7.89 -4.72
C LEU A 88 9.86 7.29 -3.50
N GLU A 89 10.85 6.39 -3.70
CA GLU A 89 11.57 5.68 -2.62
C GLU A 89 12.11 6.62 -1.54
N ALA A 90 12.85 7.66 -1.93
CA ALA A 90 13.44 8.65 -1.01
C ALA A 90 12.41 9.56 -0.30
N GLN A 91 11.10 9.41 -0.56
CA GLN A 91 10.03 10.18 0.08
C GLN A 91 9.16 9.35 1.03
N VAL A 92 9.37 8.03 1.10
CA VAL A 92 8.63 7.11 1.97
C VAL A 92 9.55 6.49 3.01
N ASP A 93 8.98 5.91 4.07
CA ASP A 93 9.72 5.36 5.21
C ASP A 93 10.13 3.89 4.97
N LEU A 94 9.48 3.23 4.01
CA LEU A 94 9.78 1.87 3.57
C LEU A 94 9.34 1.66 2.11
N VAL A 95 10.17 0.98 1.32
CA VAL A 95 9.75 0.29 0.09
C VAL A 95 9.93 -1.21 0.30
N MET A 96 8.90 -1.99 -0.03
CA MET A 96 8.92 -3.44 -0.01
C MET A 96 8.54 -3.99 -1.38
N ILE A 97 9.46 -4.72 -2.02
CA ILE A 97 9.20 -5.38 -3.30
C ILE A 97 8.80 -6.83 -3.05
N VAL A 98 7.58 -7.19 -3.46
CA VAL A 98 7.04 -8.55 -3.40
C VAL A 98 7.05 -9.13 -4.81
N SER A 99 7.69 -10.28 -5.01
CA SER A 99 7.72 -10.98 -6.31
C SER A 99 6.62 -12.03 -6.40
N THR A 100 5.97 -12.11 -7.56
CA THR A 100 5.06 -13.19 -7.97
C THR A 100 5.44 -13.75 -9.35
N GLU A 101 6.74 -13.77 -9.65
CA GLU A 101 7.27 -14.18 -10.97
C GLU A 101 7.02 -15.66 -11.31
N LYS A 102 6.91 -16.53 -10.30
CA LYS A 102 6.56 -17.95 -10.47
C LYS A 102 5.10 -18.18 -10.09
N GLU A 103 4.31 -18.63 -11.05
CA GLU A 103 2.93 -19.06 -10.81
C GLU A 103 2.90 -20.37 -10.02
N GLY A 104 1.94 -20.52 -9.09
CA GLY A 104 1.87 -21.67 -8.17
C GLY A 104 2.88 -21.66 -7.03
N VAL A 105 3.71 -20.61 -6.90
CA VAL A 105 4.66 -20.42 -5.79
C VAL A 105 4.19 -19.27 -4.91
N GLU A 106 4.44 -19.35 -3.60
CA GLU A 106 4.08 -18.29 -2.66
C GLU A 106 4.81 -16.96 -2.97
N PRO A 107 4.15 -15.79 -2.82
CA PRO A 107 4.79 -14.49 -2.98
C PRO A 107 5.92 -14.30 -1.96
N TYR A 108 7.11 -13.91 -2.45
CA TYR A 108 8.28 -13.67 -1.59
C TYR A 108 8.73 -12.21 -1.63
N VAL A 109 9.24 -11.69 -0.50
CA VAL A 109 9.83 -10.35 -0.44
C VAL A 109 11.24 -10.41 -1.04
N PHE A 110 11.46 -9.68 -2.12
CA PHE A 110 12.74 -9.62 -2.83
C PHE A 110 13.67 -8.52 -2.28
N GLN A 111 13.10 -7.36 -1.95
CA GLN A 111 13.85 -6.23 -1.40
C GLN A 111 13.08 -5.55 -0.27
N SER A 112 13.63 -5.74 0.92
CA SER A 112 13.58 -4.84 2.08
C SER A 112 14.86 -5.09 2.86
N LYS A 113 15.60 -4.04 3.27
CA LYS A 113 16.66 -4.24 4.28
C LYS A 113 15.97 -4.70 5.56
N LEU A 114 16.30 -5.89 6.08
CA LEU A 114 15.61 -6.47 7.25
C LEU A 114 15.59 -5.51 8.44
N SER A 115 16.72 -4.86 8.74
CA SER A 115 16.82 -3.82 9.78
C SER A 115 15.96 -2.58 9.55
N VAL A 116 15.61 -2.26 8.30
CA VAL A 116 14.65 -1.18 7.99
C VAL A 116 13.21 -1.67 8.17
N LEU A 117 12.92 -2.94 7.88
CA LEU A 117 11.62 -3.53 8.17
C LEU A 117 11.39 -3.68 9.68
N GLU A 118 12.37 -4.21 10.42
CA GLU A 118 12.38 -4.28 11.89
C GLU A 118 12.18 -2.89 12.49
N HIS A 119 13.01 -1.90 12.12
CA HIS A 119 12.82 -0.52 12.56
C HIS A 119 11.48 0.11 12.10
N PHE A 120 10.87 -0.39 11.02
CA PHE A 120 9.52 0.03 10.61
C PHE A 120 8.46 -0.54 11.57
N LEU A 121 8.56 -1.83 11.90
CA LEU A 121 7.64 -2.61 12.72
C LEU A 121 7.74 -2.26 14.22
N ASP A 122 8.94 -2.29 14.82
CA ASP A 122 9.19 -2.06 16.26
C ASP A 122 8.68 -0.69 16.75
N ALA A 123 8.69 0.27 15.84
CA ALA A 123 8.26 1.64 16.09
C ALA A 123 6.76 1.86 15.81
N MET A 124 6.00 0.85 15.38
CA MET A 124 4.54 0.84 15.53
C MET A 124 4.18 0.45 16.96
N PRO A 125 3.31 1.21 17.66
CA PRO A 125 2.91 0.84 19.01
C PRO A 125 2.21 -0.51 18.98
N SER A 126 2.65 -1.44 19.83
CA SER A 126 2.03 -2.76 19.96
C SER A 126 0.54 -2.60 20.23
N MET A 127 -0.29 -3.11 19.31
CA MET A 127 -1.73 -3.17 19.51
C MET A 127 -2.05 -4.35 20.42
N THR A 128 -1.71 -4.22 21.70
CA THR A 128 -2.37 -5.00 22.75
C THR A 128 -3.87 -4.80 22.56
N ALA A 129 -4.59 -5.91 22.42
CA ALA A 129 -6.05 -5.85 22.35
C ALA A 129 -6.55 -5.18 23.66
N PRO A 130 -7.53 -4.27 23.60
CA PRO A 130 -8.01 -3.60 24.80
C PRO A 130 -8.82 -4.58 25.66
N GLU A 131 -8.12 -5.25 26.58
CA GLU A 131 -8.71 -6.11 27.60
C GLU A 131 -9.69 -5.28 28.45
N GLY A 132 -10.99 -5.54 28.28
CA GLY A 132 -12.05 -4.91 29.06
C GLY A 132 -12.27 -3.42 28.79
N VAL A 133 -12.89 -3.06 27.64
CA VAL A 133 -13.43 -1.70 27.44
C VAL A 133 -14.71 -1.50 28.27
N VAL A 134 -14.55 -1.32 29.58
CA VAL A 134 -15.50 -0.54 30.38
C VAL A 134 -15.14 0.93 30.15
N ALA A 135 -15.89 1.61 29.29
CA ALA A 135 -15.50 2.92 28.79
C ALA A 135 -15.74 4.04 29.82
N GLN A 136 -14.67 4.63 30.39
CA GLN A 136 -14.69 6.05 30.79
C GLN A 136 -13.31 6.74 30.83
N ARG A 137 -13.31 8.00 30.37
CA ARG A 137 -12.42 9.13 30.70
C ARG A 137 -10.89 8.98 30.53
N SER A 138 -10.44 9.46 29.37
CA SER A 138 -9.56 10.66 29.28
C SER A 138 -8.32 10.75 30.19
N SER A 139 -7.17 10.35 29.65
CA SER A 139 -5.85 10.83 30.11
C SER A 139 -4.91 11.11 28.92
N LYS A 140 -3.77 11.76 29.18
CA LYS A 140 -2.92 12.44 28.18
C LYS A 140 -2.38 11.45 27.13
N GLY A 141 -2.62 11.75 25.85
CA GLY A 141 -2.44 10.78 24.77
C GLY A 141 -0.99 10.53 24.37
N ALA A 142 -0.56 9.26 24.49
CA ALA A 142 0.61 8.76 23.78
C ALA A 142 0.42 8.88 22.25
N ALA A 143 1.48 9.24 21.53
CA ALA A 143 1.43 9.46 20.09
C ALA A 143 1.31 8.13 19.33
N ARG A 144 0.08 7.66 19.11
CA ARG A 144 -0.21 6.55 18.19
C ARG A 144 0.30 6.91 16.79
N ARG A 145 1.42 6.29 16.39
CA ARG A 145 1.95 6.36 15.03
C ARG A 145 1.10 5.48 14.13
N CYS A 146 0.85 5.93 12.92
CA CYS A 146 -0.04 5.26 11.99
C CYS A 146 0.65 5.00 10.64
N CYS A 147 0.28 3.91 9.99
CA CYS A 147 0.86 3.44 8.74
C CYS A 147 -0.07 3.69 7.55
N VAL A 148 0.46 4.22 6.44
CA VAL A 148 -0.19 4.21 5.12
C VAL A 148 0.58 3.28 4.18
N CYS A 149 -0.04 2.17 3.77
CA CYS A 149 0.51 1.27 2.77
C CYS A 149 -0.07 1.59 1.39
N LEU A 150 0.75 2.11 0.48
CA LEU A 150 0.43 2.23 -0.94
C LEU A 150 0.68 0.86 -1.62
N GLN A 151 -0.38 0.13 -1.96
CA GLN A 151 -0.30 -1.17 -2.65
C GLN A 151 -0.56 -1.00 -4.15
N ASN A 152 0.36 -1.49 -4.99
CA ASN A 152 0.10 -1.65 -6.42
C ASN A 152 -0.69 -2.94 -6.68
N VAL A 153 -1.95 -2.78 -7.08
CA VAL A 153 -2.89 -3.89 -7.29
C VAL A 153 -3.24 -4.06 -8.77
N CYS A 154 -2.38 -4.79 -9.49
CA CYS A 154 -2.85 -5.66 -10.58
C CYS A 154 -3.35 -7.03 -10.06
N ASN A 155 -3.15 -7.32 -8.75
CA ASN A 155 -3.28 -8.65 -8.16
C ASN A 155 -4.34 -8.74 -7.02
N ARG A 156 -5.48 -8.06 -7.10
CA ARG A 156 -6.62 -8.38 -6.20
C ARG A 156 -7.38 -9.60 -6.73
N ILE A 157 -6.78 -10.76 -6.49
CA ILE A 157 -7.56 -11.97 -6.21
C ILE A 157 -8.30 -11.68 -4.91
N LEU A 158 -9.62 -11.62 -4.96
CA LEU A 158 -10.46 -11.49 -3.78
C LEU A 158 -10.50 -12.85 -3.09
N ILE A 159 -9.84 -12.96 -1.93
CA ILE A 159 -10.23 -13.96 -0.94
C ILE A 159 -11.56 -13.46 -0.34
N PRO A 160 -12.64 -14.25 -0.36
CA PRO A 160 -13.88 -13.87 0.31
C PRO A 160 -13.68 -13.85 1.83
N CYS A 161 -14.33 -12.89 2.49
CA CYS A 161 -14.60 -12.93 3.93
C CYS A 161 -15.88 -13.74 4.20
#